data_AF-A0A183T432-F1
#
_entry.id   AF-A0A183T432-F1
#
_cell.length_a   1.000
_cell.length_b   1.000
_cell.length_c   1.000
_cell.angle_alpha   90.00
_cell.angle_beta   90.00
_cell.angle_gamma   90.00
#
_symmetry.space_group_name_H-M   'P 1'
#
loop_
_entity.id
_entity.type
_entity.pdbx_description
1 polymer ?
#
loop_
_entity_poly.entity_id
_entity_poly.type
_entity_poly.pdbx_seq_one_letter_code
_entity_poly.pdbx_strand_id
1 'polypeptide(L)'
;MPTTSGDHGRLEWMRTLALRYRHIKEIYEAFNGDAAHLLGDTKAEVWTRVCGEVDRLTRGWCNHLRHILEVISARPSYRNVLISSSPLPLTFTRLLLHGLGRVFAADNVYAANKIGKETCFERISARFGRKAVCIVIGSTAEQRNLALQLNWPYWDISLETDLVALAHALELGFL
;
A
#
# COMPACT_ATOMS: atom_id res chain seq x y z
N MET A 1 22.15 43.08 2.83
CA MET A 1 21.98 41.72 3.40
C MET A 1 20.73 41.69 4.25
N PRO A 2 19.58 41.19 3.75
CA PRO A 2 18.60 40.63 4.67
C PRO A 2 17.80 39.46 4.06
N THR A 3 17.99 38.23 4.57
CA THR A 3 17.00 37.13 4.50
C THR A 3 17.33 36.08 5.57
N THR A 4 16.92 36.29 6.82
CA THR A 4 17.08 35.26 7.89
C THR A 4 15.75 34.89 8.54
N SER A 5 14.77 35.80 8.57
CA SER A 5 13.45 35.56 9.18
C SER A 5 12.57 34.59 8.38
N GLY A 6 12.63 34.63 7.05
CA GLY A 6 11.83 33.75 6.18
C GLY A 6 12.33 32.29 6.12
N ASP A 7 13.62 32.06 6.37
CA ASP A 7 14.20 30.72 6.35
C ASP A 7 14.00 30.00 7.69
N HIS A 8 14.01 30.74 8.82
CA HIS A 8 13.69 30.18 10.13
C HIS A 8 12.25 29.63 10.19
N GLY A 9 11.27 30.37 9.66
CA GLY A 9 9.88 29.91 9.58
C GLY A 9 9.68 28.69 8.69
N ARG A 10 10.44 28.57 7.59
CA ARG A 10 10.44 27.38 6.72
C ARG A 10 11.01 26.16 7.44
N LEU A 11 12.11 26.32 8.16
CA LEU A 11 12.74 25.27 8.96
C LEU A 11 11.81 24.76 10.07
N GLU A 12 11.17 25.65 10.81
CA GLU A 12 10.19 25.26 11.84
C GLU A 12 9.00 24.52 11.24
N TRP A 13 8.45 25.01 10.13
CA TRP A 13 7.37 24.32 9.42
C TRP A 13 7.78 22.92 8.96
N MET A 14 8.98 22.76 8.40
CA MET A 14 9.51 21.45 7.99
C MET A 14 9.64 20.48 9.18
N ARG A 15 10.08 20.98 10.35
CA ARG A 15 10.14 20.19 11.58
C ARG A 15 8.75 19.74 12.03
N THR A 16 7.78 20.67 12.07
CA THR A 16 6.39 20.32 12.42
C THR A 16 5.81 19.30 11.45
N LEU A 17 6.07 19.44 10.15
CA LEU A 17 5.61 18.50 9.14
C LEU A 17 6.21 17.10 9.36
N ALA A 18 7.52 17.02 9.56
CA ALA A 18 8.20 15.75 9.84
C ALA A 18 7.65 15.06 11.09
N LEU A 19 7.42 15.83 12.17
CA LEU A 19 6.82 15.32 13.41
C LEU A 19 5.42 14.76 13.19
N ARG A 20 4.58 15.45 12.39
CA ARG A 20 3.23 14.97 12.06
C ARG A 20 3.27 13.65 11.28
N TYR A 21 4.13 13.54 10.27
CA TYR A 21 4.25 12.30 9.50
C TYR A 21 4.85 11.14 10.30
N ARG A 22 5.79 11.43 11.20
CA ARG A 22 6.29 10.43 12.15
C ARG A 22 5.16 9.93 13.05
N HIS A 23 4.35 10.84 13.60
CA HIS A 23 3.22 10.46 14.44
C HIS A 23 2.14 9.67 13.69
N ILE A 24 1.86 10.04 12.44
CA ILE A 24 0.95 9.26 11.56
C ILE A 24 1.48 7.83 11.36
N LYS A 25 2.79 7.68 11.13
CA LYS A 25 3.43 6.36 11.03
C LYS A 25 3.31 5.57 12.33
N GLU A 26 3.60 6.19 13.47
CA GLU A 26 3.45 5.57 14.80
C GLU A 26 2.03 5.07 15.06
N ILE A 27 1.01 5.88 14.75
CA ILE A 27 -0.41 5.45 14.84
C ILE A 27 -0.66 4.26 13.91
N TYR A 28 -0.25 4.37 12.64
CA TYR A 28 -0.47 3.28 11.70
C TYR A 28 0.14 1.96 12.19
N GLU A 29 1.38 1.99 12.66
CA GLU A 29 2.09 0.81 13.15
C GLU A 29 1.49 0.26 14.44
N ALA A 30 1.04 1.12 15.36
CA ALA A 30 0.40 0.70 16.61
C ALA A 30 -0.94 -0.02 16.38
N PHE A 31 -1.70 0.41 15.36
CA PHE A 31 -3.05 -0.10 15.08
C PHE A 31 -3.12 -1.03 13.87
N ASN A 32 -1.99 -1.39 13.23
CA ASN A 32 -1.97 -2.18 11.99
C ASN A 32 -2.59 -3.57 12.11
N GLY A 33 -2.70 -4.09 13.34
CA GLY A 33 -3.32 -5.36 13.68
C GLY A 33 -4.61 -5.28 14.46
N ASP A 34 -5.04 -4.08 14.83
CA ASP A 34 -6.23 -3.85 15.65
C ASP A 34 -6.86 -2.48 15.33
N ALA A 35 -7.32 -2.33 14.09
CA ALA A 35 -8.01 -1.13 13.67
C ALA A 35 -9.37 -0.94 14.38
N ALA A 36 -9.94 -2.02 14.94
CA ALA A 36 -11.18 -1.97 15.70
C ALA A 36 -11.03 -1.12 16.97
N HIS A 37 -9.91 -1.28 17.69
CA HIS A 37 -9.61 -0.47 18.86
C HIS A 37 -9.54 1.04 18.54
N LEU A 38 -9.01 1.41 17.37
CA LEU A 38 -8.95 2.82 16.92
C LEU A 38 -10.33 3.40 16.61
N LEU A 39 -11.25 2.58 16.08
CA LEU A 39 -12.59 3.02 15.70
C LEU A 39 -13.55 3.10 16.90
N GLY A 40 -13.33 2.26 17.90
CA GLY A 40 -14.27 1.99 18.99
C GLY A 40 -15.36 0.99 18.58
N ASP A 41 -15.82 0.21 19.55
CA ASP A 41 -16.63 -1.00 19.35
C ASP A 41 -17.83 -0.81 18.41
N THR A 42 -18.63 0.23 18.65
CA THR A 42 -19.83 0.49 17.84
C THR A 42 -19.51 0.76 16.36
N LYS A 43 -18.46 1.54 16.08
CA LYS A 43 -18.06 1.84 14.70
C LYS A 43 -17.38 0.65 14.05
N ALA A 44 -16.59 -0.11 14.82
CA ALA A 44 -15.94 -1.34 14.36
C ALA A 44 -16.97 -2.40 13.95
N GLU A 45 -18.04 -2.57 14.72
CA GLU A 45 -19.14 -3.51 14.42
C GLU A 45 -19.86 -3.12 13.12
N VAL A 46 -20.26 -1.84 12.99
CA VAL A 46 -20.91 -1.33 11.77
C VAL A 46 -20.00 -1.49 10.56
N TRP A 47 -18.71 -1.16 10.70
CA TRP A 47 -17.74 -1.28 9.63
C TRP A 47 -17.51 -2.73 9.20
N THR A 48 -17.43 -3.65 10.15
CA THR A 48 -17.30 -5.09 9.89
C THR A 48 -18.51 -5.61 9.11
N ARG A 49 -19.73 -5.21 9.50
CA ARG A 49 -20.95 -5.55 8.78
C ARG A 49 -20.92 -5.04 7.33
N VAL A 50 -20.57 -3.77 7.13
CA VAL A 50 -20.48 -3.17 5.78
C VAL A 50 -19.43 -3.88 4.94
N CYS A 51 -18.26 -4.19 5.49
CA CYS A 51 -17.22 -4.94 4.79
C CYS A 51 -17.70 -6.34 4.39
N GLY A 52 -18.42 -7.03 5.27
CA GLY A 52 -19.01 -8.34 4.96
C GLY A 52 -20.05 -8.27 3.84
N GLU A 53 -20.90 -7.25 3.82
CA GLU A 53 -21.87 -7.04 2.75
C GLU A 53 -21.21 -6.72 1.42
N VAL A 54 -20.19 -5.84 1.41
CA VAL A 54 -19.41 -5.51 0.20
C VAL A 54 -18.69 -6.74 -0.33
N ASP A 55 -18.05 -7.51 0.54
CA ASP A 55 -17.34 -8.72 0.13
C ASP A 55 -18.31 -9.76 -0.47
N ARG A 56 -19.49 -9.94 0.14
CA ARG A 56 -20.56 -10.80 -0.40
C ARG A 56 -21.03 -10.32 -1.79
N LEU A 57 -21.25 -9.01 -1.97
CA LEU A 57 -21.66 -8.44 -3.25
C LEU A 57 -20.56 -8.54 -4.32
N THR A 58 -19.31 -8.56 -3.91
CA THR A 58 -18.13 -8.71 -4.77
C THR A 58 -17.62 -10.15 -4.85
N ARG A 59 -18.44 -11.15 -4.45
CA ARG A 59 -18.13 -12.59 -4.53
C ARG A 59 -16.83 -12.98 -3.83
N GLY A 60 -16.49 -12.32 -2.74
CA GLY A 60 -15.29 -12.62 -1.95
C GLY A 60 -14.01 -11.96 -2.46
N TRP A 61 -14.08 -11.05 -3.44
CA TRP A 61 -12.90 -10.42 -4.04
C TRP A 61 -11.91 -9.87 -3.00
N CYS A 62 -12.41 -9.11 -2.01
CA CYS A 62 -11.57 -8.48 -1.00
C CYS A 62 -10.92 -9.53 -0.09
N ASN A 63 -11.67 -10.56 0.29
CA ASN A 63 -11.16 -11.67 1.08
C ASN A 63 -10.10 -12.49 0.33
N HIS A 64 -10.33 -12.82 -0.94
CA HIS A 64 -9.34 -13.52 -1.78
C HIS A 64 -8.06 -12.71 -1.93
N LEU A 65 -8.16 -11.42 -2.27
CA LEU A 65 -6.99 -10.56 -2.39
C LEU A 65 -6.22 -10.44 -1.07
N ARG A 66 -6.91 -10.29 0.06
CA ARG A 66 -6.28 -10.26 1.39
C ARG A 66 -5.49 -11.53 1.65
N HIS A 67 -6.09 -12.69 1.39
CA HIS A 67 -5.43 -13.98 1.59
C HIS A 67 -4.16 -14.12 0.74
N ILE A 68 -4.23 -13.75 -0.55
CA ILE A 68 -3.06 -13.74 -1.45
C ILE A 68 -1.93 -12.88 -0.86
N LEU A 69 -2.26 -11.67 -0.40
CA LEU A 69 -1.28 -10.75 0.14
C LEU A 69 -0.68 -11.24 1.47
N GLU A 70 -1.46 -11.92 2.31
CA GLU A 70 -0.99 -12.58 3.53
C GLU A 70 -0.03 -13.73 3.22
N VAL A 71 -0.34 -14.56 2.21
CA VAL A 71 0.55 -15.63 1.72
C VAL A 71 1.89 -15.05 1.23
N ILE A 72 1.87 -13.94 0.48
CA ILE A 72 3.09 -13.23 0.08
C ILE A 72 3.85 -12.73 1.31
N SER A 73 3.15 -12.10 2.26
CA SER A 73 3.75 -11.53 3.47
C SER A 73 4.37 -12.58 4.40
N ALA A 74 3.88 -13.82 4.36
CA ALA A 74 4.42 -14.93 5.16
C ALA A 74 5.75 -15.46 4.61
N ARG A 75 6.12 -15.18 3.36
CA ARG A 75 7.37 -15.66 2.75
C ARG A 75 8.54 -14.74 3.11
N PRO A 76 9.65 -15.25 3.69
CA PRO A 76 10.75 -14.43 4.20
C PRO A 76 11.41 -13.50 3.16
N SER A 77 11.48 -13.93 1.90
CA SER A 77 12.12 -13.18 0.80
C SER A 77 11.18 -12.25 0.04
N TYR A 78 9.89 -12.21 0.39
CA TYR A 78 8.89 -11.43 -0.33
C TYR A 78 8.53 -10.19 0.48
N ARG A 79 8.12 -9.14 -0.23
CA ARG A 79 7.68 -7.88 0.37
C ARG A 79 6.52 -7.33 -0.44
N ASN A 80 5.40 -7.06 0.23
CA ASN A 80 4.31 -6.31 -0.36
C ASN A 80 4.67 -4.81 -0.37
N VAL A 81 4.45 -4.16 -1.52
CA VAL A 81 4.65 -2.72 -1.73
C VAL A 81 3.39 -2.15 -2.37
N LEU A 82 2.84 -1.08 -1.81
CA LEU A 82 1.64 -0.42 -2.31
C LEU A 82 2.00 0.94 -2.92
N ILE A 83 1.47 1.21 -4.10
CA ILE A 83 1.49 2.54 -4.71
C ILE A 83 0.05 3.02 -4.84
N SER A 84 -0.30 4.10 -4.13
CA SER A 84 -1.65 4.65 -4.05
C SER A 84 -1.72 6.02 -4.72
N SER A 85 -2.77 6.28 -5.49
CA SER A 85 -3.06 7.62 -6.04
C SER A 85 -3.66 8.58 -5.01
N SER A 86 -3.79 8.19 -3.75
CA SER A 86 -4.32 9.02 -2.65
C SER A 86 -3.20 9.52 -1.73
N PRO A 87 -3.42 10.62 -0.97
CA PRO A 87 -2.48 11.07 0.04
C PRO A 87 -2.14 9.96 1.05
N LEU A 88 -0.92 10.01 1.60
CA LEU A 88 -0.43 8.96 2.50
C LEU A 88 -1.32 8.72 3.74
N PRO A 89 -1.80 9.75 4.46
CA PRO A 89 -2.68 9.53 5.63
C PRO A 89 -3.97 8.78 5.26
N LEU A 90 -4.61 9.16 4.14
CA LEU A 90 -5.83 8.51 3.66
C LEU A 90 -5.56 7.05 3.23
N THR A 91 -4.39 6.81 2.63
CA THR A 91 -3.98 5.46 2.26
C THR A 91 -3.79 4.57 3.49
N PHE A 92 -3.13 5.07 4.54
CA PHE A 92 -3.02 4.35 5.81
C PHE A 92 -4.38 4.08 6.45
N THR A 93 -5.29 5.05 6.47
CA THR A 93 -6.66 4.83 6.98
C THR A 93 -7.35 3.69 6.22
N ARG A 94 -7.30 3.67 4.88
CA ARG A 94 -7.88 2.57 4.09
C ARG A 94 -7.25 1.22 4.40
N LEU A 95 -5.92 1.17 4.54
CA LEU A 95 -5.22 -0.07 4.89
C LEU A 95 -5.66 -0.61 6.26
N LEU A 96 -5.76 0.26 7.27
CA LEU A 96 -6.24 -0.12 8.60
C LEU A 96 -7.68 -0.63 8.54
N LEU A 97 -8.58 0.14 7.91
CA LEU A 97 -9.99 -0.20 7.80
C LEU A 97 -10.21 -1.55 7.09
N HIS A 98 -9.46 -1.85 6.03
CA HIS A 98 -9.62 -3.10 5.29
C HIS A 98 -8.83 -4.30 5.87
N GLY A 99 -8.19 -4.13 7.03
CA GLY A 99 -7.40 -5.19 7.68
C GLY A 99 -6.11 -5.52 6.95
N LEU A 100 -5.58 -4.59 6.16
CA LEU A 100 -4.35 -4.75 5.36
C LEU A 100 -3.13 -4.12 6.05
N GLY A 101 -3.28 -3.62 7.28
CA GLY A 101 -2.22 -2.98 8.04
C GLY A 101 -0.98 -3.86 8.24
N ARG A 102 -1.19 -5.13 8.61
CA ARG A 102 -0.07 -6.08 8.83
C ARG A 102 0.63 -6.52 7.55
N VAL A 103 -0.06 -6.42 6.42
CA VAL A 103 0.42 -6.86 5.11
C VAL A 103 1.36 -5.85 4.49
N PHE A 104 1.13 -4.55 4.71
CA PHE A 104 1.93 -3.47 4.15
C PHE A 104 2.66 -2.72 5.24
N ALA A 105 3.97 -2.94 5.39
CA ALA A 105 4.80 -2.11 6.25
C ALA A 105 4.69 -0.63 5.83
N ALA A 106 4.69 0.30 6.80
CA ALA A 106 4.51 1.73 6.52
C ALA A 106 5.52 2.26 5.50
N ASP A 107 6.77 1.79 5.58
CA ASP A 107 7.84 2.18 4.67
C ASP A 107 7.64 1.64 3.24
N ASN A 108 6.74 0.67 3.04
CA ASN A 108 6.41 0.09 1.74
C ASN A 108 5.14 0.69 1.11
N VAL A 109 4.61 1.78 1.67
CA VAL A 109 3.44 2.48 1.13
C VAL A 109 3.87 3.80 0.50
N TYR A 110 3.62 3.93 -0.80
CA TYR A 110 4.00 5.08 -1.61
C TYR A 110 2.73 5.83 -2.06
N ALA A 111 2.73 7.15 -1.89
CA ALA A 111 1.64 8.03 -2.33
C ALA A 111 2.06 8.75 -3.64
N ALA A 112 1.45 8.33 -4.76
CA ALA A 112 1.69 8.86 -6.09
C ALA A 112 0.89 10.16 -6.38
N ASN A 113 0.00 10.58 -5.49
CA ASN A 113 -0.94 11.68 -5.72
C ASN A 113 -0.29 13.04 -6.05
N LYS A 114 0.98 13.26 -5.67
CA LYS A 114 1.74 14.48 -5.98
C LYS A 114 2.90 14.27 -6.94
N ILE A 115 3.52 13.08 -6.91
CA ILE A 115 4.78 12.80 -7.62
C ILE A 115 4.60 11.88 -8.83
N GLY A 116 3.39 11.34 -9.05
CA GLY A 116 3.11 10.35 -10.09
C GLY A 116 3.57 8.94 -9.72
N LYS A 117 3.06 7.94 -10.45
CA LYS A 117 3.45 6.53 -10.25
C LYS A 117 4.86 6.26 -10.74
N GLU A 118 5.28 6.88 -11.84
CA GLU A 118 6.63 6.75 -12.41
C GLU A 118 7.71 7.02 -11.36
N THR A 119 7.66 8.17 -10.70
CA THR A 119 8.59 8.50 -9.59
C THR A 119 8.55 7.49 -8.45
N CYS A 120 7.38 6.90 -8.15
CA CYS A 120 7.27 5.84 -7.14
C CYS A 120 7.99 4.56 -7.59
N PHE A 121 7.83 4.15 -8.85
CA PHE A 121 8.50 2.98 -9.41
C PHE A 121 10.02 3.16 -9.39
N GLU A 122 10.53 4.32 -9.80
CA GLU A 122 11.97 4.65 -9.72
C GLU A 122 12.51 4.57 -8.30
N ARG A 123 11.79 5.13 -7.32
CA ARG A 123 12.17 5.06 -5.90
C ARG A 123 12.19 3.64 -5.36
N ILE A 124 11.24 2.80 -5.78
CA ILE A 124 11.19 1.38 -5.41
C ILE A 124 12.40 0.65 -6.03
N SER A 125 12.66 0.86 -7.33
CA SER A 125 13.82 0.30 -8.03
C SER A 125 15.14 0.67 -7.35
N ALA A 126 15.31 1.94 -7.00
CA ALA A 126 16.49 2.44 -6.30
C ALA A 126 16.65 1.84 -4.90
N ARG A 127 15.53 1.65 -4.16
CA ARG A 127 15.55 1.13 -2.79
C ARG A 127 15.84 -0.36 -2.72
N PHE A 128 15.17 -1.18 -3.53
CA PHE A 128 15.33 -2.64 -3.49
C PHE A 128 16.50 -3.13 -4.36
N GLY A 129 16.97 -2.30 -5.29
CA GLY A 129 18.12 -2.58 -6.14
C GLY A 129 17.82 -3.62 -7.23
N ARG A 130 18.78 -3.82 -8.14
CA ARG A 130 18.62 -4.65 -9.34
C ARG A 130 18.54 -6.16 -9.09
N LYS A 131 18.85 -6.60 -7.87
CA LYS A 131 18.79 -8.03 -7.49
C LYS A 131 17.38 -8.46 -7.08
N ALA A 132 16.52 -7.51 -6.71
CA ALA A 132 15.14 -7.79 -6.40
C ALA A 132 14.34 -7.94 -7.70
N VAL A 133 13.50 -8.98 -7.77
CA VAL A 133 12.52 -9.11 -8.84
C VAL A 133 11.25 -8.39 -8.40
N CYS A 134 10.96 -7.26 -9.04
CA CYS A 134 9.75 -6.49 -8.78
C CYS A 134 8.66 -6.94 -9.77
N ILE A 135 7.60 -7.53 -9.25
CA ILE A 135 6.41 -7.89 -10.03
C ILE A 135 5.35 -6.82 -9.81
N VAL A 136 4.88 -6.21 -10.89
CA VAL A 136 3.86 -5.18 -10.85
C VAL A 136 2.50 -5.83 -10.99
N ILE A 137 1.65 -5.65 -9.99
CA ILE A 137 0.27 -6.12 -9.99
C ILE A 137 -0.64 -4.90 -10.16
N GLY A 138 -1.45 -4.87 -11.21
CA GLY A 138 -2.25 -3.70 -11.54
C GLY A 138 -3.33 -3.97 -12.57
N SER A 139 -4.05 -2.92 -12.96
CA SER A 139 -5.18 -3.02 -13.91
C SER A 139 -5.18 -1.93 -14.97
N THR A 140 -4.12 -1.12 -15.04
CA THR A 140 -4.09 0.08 -15.89
C THR A 140 -2.95 0.02 -16.91
N ALA A 141 -3.20 0.56 -18.11
CA ALA A 141 -2.18 0.66 -19.16
C ALA A 141 -0.95 1.47 -18.71
N GLU A 142 -1.15 2.51 -17.89
CA GLU A 142 -0.06 3.28 -17.28
C GLU A 142 0.89 2.38 -16.48
N GLN A 143 0.36 1.54 -15.58
CA GLN A 143 1.17 0.63 -14.77
C GLN A 143 1.91 -0.41 -15.63
N ARG A 144 1.23 -0.94 -16.66
CA ARG A 144 1.84 -1.88 -17.61
C ARG A 144 3.01 -1.26 -18.37
N ASN A 145 2.85 -0.03 -18.86
CA ASN A 145 3.89 0.67 -19.60
C ASN A 145 5.11 0.98 -18.71
N LEU A 146 4.88 1.44 -17.48
CA LEU A 146 5.94 1.68 -16.50
C LEU A 146 6.69 0.39 -16.13
N ALA A 147 5.96 -0.72 -15.94
CA ALA A 147 6.56 -2.02 -15.70
C ALA A 147 7.46 -2.46 -16.86
N LEU A 148 6.97 -2.29 -18.10
CA LEU A 148 7.72 -2.62 -19.32
C LEU A 148 9.03 -1.81 -19.43
N GLN A 149 8.99 -0.50 -19.15
CA GLN A 149 10.17 0.37 -19.19
C GLN A 149 11.26 -0.09 -18.20
N LEU A 150 10.86 -0.62 -17.05
CA LEU A 150 11.77 -1.13 -16.02
C LEU A 150 12.13 -2.61 -16.19
N ASN A 151 11.62 -3.28 -17.23
CA ASN A 151 11.71 -4.74 -17.43
C ASN A 151 11.18 -5.53 -16.21
N TRP A 152 10.11 -5.03 -15.60
CA TRP A 152 9.42 -5.68 -14.49
C TRP A 152 8.25 -6.51 -15.03
N PRO A 153 8.11 -7.79 -14.60
CA PRO A 153 6.93 -8.57 -14.94
C PRO A 153 5.64 -7.84 -14.50
N TYR A 154 4.61 -7.89 -15.34
CA TYR A 154 3.32 -7.27 -15.07
C TYR A 154 2.22 -8.34 -15.01
N TRP A 155 1.52 -8.40 -13.88
CA TRP A 155 0.34 -9.23 -13.70
C TRP A 155 -0.91 -8.35 -13.78
N ASP A 156 -1.73 -8.59 -14.81
CA ASP A 156 -2.98 -7.86 -14.98
C ASP A 156 -4.07 -8.44 -14.10
N ILE A 157 -4.80 -7.57 -13.41
CA ILE A 157 -5.99 -7.91 -12.63
C ILE A 157 -7.14 -7.11 -13.19
N SER A 158 -7.88 -7.73 -14.11
CA SER A 158 -9.09 -7.17 -14.71
C SER A 158 -10.34 -7.94 -14.30
N LEU A 159 -10.20 -9.22 -13.98
CA LEU A 159 -11.28 -10.16 -13.67
C LEU A 159 -10.99 -10.97 -12.40
N GLU A 160 -12.04 -11.60 -11.85
CA GLU A 160 -11.95 -12.45 -10.65
C GLU A 160 -11.03 -13.66 -10.87
N THR A 161 -11.05 -14.19 -12.09
CA THR A 161 -10.18 -15.30 -12.52
C THR A 161 -8.69 -14.96 -12.42
N ASP A 162 -8.32 -13.70 -12.55
CA ASP A 162 -6.92 -13.27 -12.52
C ASP A 162 -6.34 -13.35 -11.11
N LEU A 163 -7.18 -13.13 -10.08
CA LEU A 163 -6.80 -13.35 -8.68
C LEU A 163 -6.61 -14.83 -8.37
N VAL A 164 -7.49 -15.69 -8.90
CA VAL A 164 -7.36 -17.15 -8.73
C VAL A 164 -6.07 -17.65 -9.39
N ALA A 165 -5.78 -17.17 -10.61
CA ALA A 165 -4.54 -17.50 -11.31
C ALA A 165 -3.30 -17.00 -10.55
N LEU A 166 -3.35 -15.81 -9.95
CA LEU A 166 -2.28 -15.26 -9.12
C LEU A 166 -2.03 -16.13 -7.88
N ALA A 167 -3.10 -16.52 -7.17
CA ALA A 167 -3.01 -17.39 -6.00
C ALA A 167 -2.36 -18.73 -6.38
N HIS A 168 -2.80 -19.35 -7.47
CA HIS A 168 -2.27 -20.62 -7.94
C HIS A 168 -0.79 -20.52 -8.36
N ALA A 169 -0.41 -19.46 -9.07
CA ALA A 169 0.98 -19.22 -9.46
C ALA A 169 1.90 -19.04 -8.24
N LEU A 170 1.41 -18.36 -7.19
CA LEU A 170 2.13 -18.25 -5.93
C LEU A 170 2.30 -19.62 -5.27
N GLU A 171 1.23 -20.41 -5.12
CA GLU A 171 1.28 -21.75 -4.52
C GLU A 171 2.30 -22.67 -5.19
N LEU A 172 2.38 -22.62 -6.53
CA LEU A 172 3.33 -23.41 -7.32
C LEU A 172 4.77 -22.86 -7.33
N GLY A 173 5.00 -21.68 -6.74
CA GLY A 173 6.32 -21.04 -6.70
C GLY A 173 6.78 -20.48 -8.05
N PHE A 174 5.84 -20.15 -8.94
CA PHE A 174 6.14 -19.53 -10.24
C PHE A 174 6.34 -18.01 -10.17
N LEU A 175 6.10 -17.41 -8.99
CA LEU A 175 6.26 -15.98 -8.69
C LEU A 175 7.15 -15.78 -7.47
#